data_AF-A0A1D1VE23-F1
#
_entry.id   AF-A0A1D1VE23-F1
#
_cell.length_a   1.000
_cell.length_b   1.000
_cell.length_c   1.000
_cell.angle_alpha   90.00
_cell.angle_beta   90.00
_cell.angle_gamma   90.00
#
_symmetry.space_group_name_H-M   'P 1'
#
loop_
_entity.id
_entity.type
_entity.pdbx_description
1 polymer ?
#
loop_
_entity_poly.entity_id
_entity_poly.type
_entity_poly.pdbx_seq_one_letter_code
_entity_poly.pdbx_strand_id
1 'polypeptide(L)'
;MYKSGDNIEAAKKAIRALNLKRFVEGSMGHEAWKELTLHDLVGRYPNELRSFLLDELENLNHLSALGEALAEWNMEEWRGRKLAELSRKSETAVDYDHLPWFYALKLPRNSIHVIDCRVAFRECMAVLRAVDVIGIDGEWHPELIGQSNTLQRICILQIATRRQCFLLDFVRLRETLTDKDWKDVLDVLFSPEIRKLGFSVQHDFDRLKNDISVFKQVSFAECPKLFDLRVICSRLSRHRELFCEQGKERKFRLKLSSLVEMFLGAPLDKREQLSAWERRPLRESQIAYAALDAFCLIELYDALEMRCEEKNIYFPVDHSSVDEEILETELAAFPLINQDEPINPSGIKLVCDAHLKGLVRRLRNVGADTELMDKAFAGDQKIYDMAANEGRIFLTNPTRWKTARKQLPHGCCFSVSNSAKSVRQLEYVLKMFNIIVSKEWVLTRCSACNGDSFIHADKDQIEFLLNGQYEREKRDKVNRKGEAAEEKRATRGWADLTTEEEFAACFKELVEASVDVDFTNGKVKSTGVIIDLSSVMEHKIRKVLTYYICRKCGKVYWPGTHFRRTWNFLLANKFIAENGAPV
;
A
#
# COMPACT_ATOMS: atom_id res chain seq x y z
N MET A 1 -12.64 -13.86 -43.21
CA MET A 1 -14.07 -14.16 -43.09
C MET A 1 -14.21 -15.65 -42.84
N TYR A 2 -14.44 -16.07 -41.58
CA TYR A 2 -14.74 -17.46 -41.27
C TYR A 2 -16.18 -17.78 -41.69
N LYS A 3 -16.45 -19.03 -42.08
CA LYS A 3 -17.78 -19.49 -42.47
C LYS A 3 -18.67 -19.56 -41.22
N SER A 4 -19.97 -19.31 -41.35
CA SER A 4 -20.93 -19.34 -40.23
C SER A 4 -20.84 -20.62 -39.37
N GLY A 5 -20.48 -21.76 -39.97
CA GLY A 5 -20.28 -23.03 -39.26
C GLY A 5 -19.12 -23.05 -38.25
N ASP A 6 -18.02 -22.33 -38.50
CA ASP A 6 -16.85 -22.31 -37.61
C ASP A 6 -17.17 -21.58 -36.29
N ASN A 7 -18.04 -20.56 -36.35
CA ASN A 7 -18.50 -19.83 -35.17
C ASN A 7 -19.44 -20.67 -34.29
N ILE A 8 -20.25 -21.54 -34.89
CA ILE A 8 -21.18 -22.41 -34.14
C ILE A 8 -20.41 -23.46 -33.33
N GLU A 9 -19.39 -24.09 -33.92
CA GLU A 9 -18.59 -25.09 -33.20
C GLU A 9 -17.77 -24.45 -32.06
N ALA A 10 -17.23 -23.26 -32.29
CA ALA A 10 -16.58 -22.49 -31.24
C ALA A 10 -17.57 -22.11 -30.11
N ALA A 11 -18.81 -21.74 -30.45
CA ALA A 11 -19.86 -21.48 -29.46
C ALA A 11 -20.23 -22.73 -28.65
N LYS A 12 -20.33 -23.91 -29.28
CA LYS A 12 -20.54 -25.19 -28.58
C LYS A 12 -19.43 -25.48 -27.58
N LYS A 13 -18.17 -25.26 -27.98
CA LYS A 13 -17.01 -25.40 -27.08
C LYS A 13 -17.09 -24.43 -25.90
N ALA A 14 -17.52 -23.19 -26.14
CA ALA A 14 -17.72 -22.19 -25.10
C ALA A 14 -18.83 -22.61 -24.11
N ILE A 15 -19.97 -23.09 -24.61
CA ILE A 15 -21.07 -23.62 -23.77
C ILE A 15 -20.55 -24.72 -22.84
N ARG A 16 -19.78 -25.69 -23.36
CA ARG A 16 -19.18 -26.76 -22.54
C ARG A 16 -18.27 -26.20 -21.45
N ALA A 17 -17.43 -25.23 -21.78
CA ALA A 17 -16.54 -24.60 -20.81
C ALA A 17 -17.30 -23.84 -19.71
N LEU A 18 -18.38 -23.14 -20.06
CA LEU A 18 -19.26 -22.45 -19.11
C LEU A 18 -20.01 -23.44 -18.21
N ASN A 19 -20.52 -24.54 -18.77
CA ASN A 19 -21.17 -25.61 -17.99
C ASN A 19 -20.18 -26.26 -17.02
N LEU A 20 -18.94 -26.53 -17.44
CA LEU A 20 -17.89 -27.05 -16.56
C LEU A 20 -17.63 -26.09 -15.39
N LYS A 21 -17.47 -24.79 -15.66
CA LYS A 21 -17.25 -23.77 -14.63
C LYS A 21 -18.41 -23.68 -13.63
N ARG A 22 -19.65 -23.67 -14.13
CA ARG A 22 -20.85 -23.52 -13.29
C ARG A 22 -21.14 -24.77 -12.48
N PHE A 23 -21.18 -25.92 -13.13
CA PHE A 23 -21.79 -27.12 -12.57
C PHE A 23 -20.79 -28.13 -12.02
N VAL A 24 -19.53 -28.08 -12.45
CA VAL A 24 -18.48 -29.00 -11.98
C VAL A 24 -17.49 -28.28 -11.06
N GLU A 25 -16.99 -27.11 -11.46
CA GLU A 25 -16.00 -26.37 -10.67
C GLU A 25 -16.63 -25.50 -9.57
N GLY A 26 -17.90 -25.12 -9.71
CA GLY A 26 -18.55 -24.13 -8.84
C GLY A 26 -17.91 -22.73 -8.90
N SER A 27 -17.13 -22.45 -9.95
CA SER A 27 -16.34 -21.23 -10.13
C SER A 27 -17.08 -20.11 -10.87
N MET A 28 -18.38 -20.30 -11.13
CA MET A 28 -19.23 -19.37 -11.86
C MET A 28 -20.61 -19.22 -11.18
N GLY A 29 -21.05 -17.97 -11.06
CA GLY A 29 -22.37 -17.60 -10.55
C GLY A 29 -23.50 -18.04 -11.47
N HIS A 30 -24.67 -18.26 -10.91
CA HIS A 30 -25.83 -18.72 -11.67
C HIS A 30 -26.26 -17.70 -12.73
N GLU A 31 -26.42 -16.44 -12.34
CA GLU A 31 -26.82 -15.36 -13.25
C GLU A 31 -25.76 -15.10 -14.33
N ALA A 32 -24.48 -15.13 -13.97
CA ALA A 32 -23.38 -15.04 -14.93
C ALA A 32 -23.45 -16.17 -15.99
N TRP A 33 -23.73 -17.40 -15.56
CA TRP A 33 -23.93 -18.53 -16.49
C TRP A 33 -25.14 -18.32 -17.40
N LYS A 34 -26.29 -17.87 -16.86
CA LYS A 34 -27.51 -17.62 -17.65
C LYS A 34 -27.27 -16.58 -18.72
N GLU A 35 -26.68 -15.45 -18.35
CA GLU A 35 -26.42 -14.36 -19.29
C GLU A 35 -25.46 -14.77 -20.41
N LEU A 36 -24.31 -15.36 -20.06
CA LEU A 36 -23.31 -15.74 -21.07
C LEU A 36 -23.79 -16.91 -21.94
N THR A 37 -24.49 -17.89 -21.34
CA THR A 37 -24.88 -19.13 -22.03
C THR A 37 -26.20 -18.98 -22.76
N LEU A 38 -27.28 -18.67 -22.04
CA LEU A 38 -28.64 -18.65 -22.59
C LEU A 38 -28.85 -17.43 -23.48
N HIS A 39 -28.40 -16.27 -23.02
CA HIS A 39 -28.70 -15.02 -23.70
C HIS A 39 -27.63 -14.64 -24.73
N ASP A 40 -26.34 -14.70 -24.38
CA ASP A 40 -25.28 -14.20 -25.27
C ASP A 40 -24.82 -15.24 -26.30
N LEU A 41 -24.59 -16.50 -25.92
CA LEU A 41 -24.17 -17.56 -26.85
C LEU A 41 -25.35 -18.15 -27.61
N VAL A 42 -26.32 -18.74 -26.91
CA VAL A 42 -27.46 -19.39 -27.57
C VAL A 42 -28.35 -18.36 -28.27
N GLY A 43 -28.52 -17.16 -27.69
CA GLY A 43 -29.27 -16.08 -28.34
C GLY A 43 -28.70 -15.65 -29.70
N ARG A 44 -27.39 -15.81 -29.95
CA ARG A 44 -26.77 -15.54 -31.27
C ARG A 44 -27.08 -16.60 -32.32
N TYR A 45 -27.20 -17.88 -31.92
CA TYR A 45 -27.44 -19.01 -32.82
C TYR A 45 -28.50 -19.97 -32.25
N PRO A 46 -29.76 -19.53 -32.13
CA PRO A 46 -30.77 -20.26 -31.36
C PRO A 46 -31.16 -21.60 -32.01
N ASN A 47 -31.18 -21.68 -33.34
CA ASN A 47 -31.62 -22.90 -34.04
C ASN A 47 -30.64 -24.07 -33.82
N GLU A 48 -29.34 -23.77 -33.75
CA GLU A 48 -28.28 -24.77 -33.68
C GLU A 48 -27.81 -25.05 -32.25
N LEU A 49 -27.91 -24.08 -31.34
CA LEU A 49 -27.34 -24.19 -29.99
C LEU A 49 -28.36 -24.55 -28.90
N ARG A 50 -29.66 -24.32 -29.10
CA ARG A 50 -30.69 -24.68 -28.09
C ARG A 50 -30.71 -26.18 -27.82
N SER A 51 -30.85 -26.99 -28.86
CA SER A 51 -30.85 -28.46 -28.76
C SER A 51 -29.55 -28.98 -28.16
N PHE A 52 -28.42 -28.42 -28.59
CA PHE A 52 -27.10 -28.76 -28.06
C PHE A 52 -26.98 -28.47 -26.57
N LEU A 53 -27.40 -27.29 -26.10
CA LEU A 53 -27.34 -26.97 -24.67
C LEU A 53 -28.25 -27.89 -23.86
N LEU A 54 -29.48 -28.14 -24.31
CA LEU A 54 -30.42 -29.02 -23.62
C LEU A 54 -29.86 -30.44 -23.51
N ASP A 55 -29.23 -30.95 -24.57
CA ASP A 55 -28.51 -32.23 -24.56
C ASP A 55 -27.38 -32.25 -23.51
N GLU A 56 -26.54 -31.21 -23.49
CA GLU A 56 -25.44 -31.12 -22.52
C GLU A 56 -25.96 -31.05 -21.07
N LEU A 57 -27.01 -30.26 -20.80
CA LEU A 57 -27.60 -30.15 -19.46
C LEU A 57 -28.26 -31.45 -19.02
N GLU A 58 -28.92 -32.17 -19.92
CA GLU A 58 -29.48 -33.49 -19.64
C GLU A 58 -28.38 -34.52 -19.36
N ASN A 59 -27.31 -34.54 -20.16
CA ASN A 59 -26.17 -35.44 -19.98
C ASN A 59 -25.43 -35.19 -18.65
N LEU A 60 -25.35 -33.94 -18.21
CA LEU A 60 -24.80 -33.57 -16.91
C LEU A 60 -25.81 -33.77 -15.76
N ASN A 61 -27.04 -34.17 -16.06
CA ASN A 61 -28.15 -34.35 -15.10
C ASN A 61 -28.52 -33.06 -14.32
N HIS A 62 -28.32 -31.87 -14.91
CA HIS A 62 -28.75 -30.59 -14.32
C HIS A 62 -30.15 -30.20 -14.77
N LEU A 63 -31.13 -30.93 -14.24
CA LEU A 63 -32.54 -30.81 -14.64
C LEU A 63 -33.18 -29.44 -14.31
N SER A 64 -32.73 -28.76 -13.25
CA SER A 64 -33.20 -27.40 -12.92
C SER A 64 -32.78 -26.40 -14.01
N ALA A 65 -31.49 -26.39 -14.36
CA ALA A 65 -30.98 -25.53 -15.43
C ALA A 65 -31.59 -25.85 -16.80
N LEU A 66 -31.90 -27.13 -17.05
CA LEU A 66 -32.63 -27.55 -18.25
C LEU A 66 -34.05 -26.96 -18.25
N GLY A 67 -34.77 -27.07 -17.13
CA GLY A 67 -36.10 -26.46 -16.97
C GLY A 67 -36.08 -24.94 -17.14
N GLU A 68 -35.08 -24.25 -16.59
CA GLU A 68 -34.90 -22.82 -16.78
C GLU A 68 -34.65 -22.44 -18.25
N ALA A 69 -33.81 -23.19 -18.97
CA ALA A 69 -33.59 -22.96 -20.39
C ALA A 69 -34.87 -23.14 -21.22
N LEU A 70 -35.69 -24.16 -20.89
CA LEU A 70 -37.00 -24.36 -21.52
C LEU A 70 -37.95 -23.20 -21.24
N ALA A 71 -38.02 -22.75 -19.98
CA ALA A 71 -38.84 -21.61 -19.60
C ALA A 71 -38.42 -20.33 -20.34
N GLU A 72 -37.11 -20.03 -20.39
CA GLU A 72 -36.55 -18.85 -21.06
C GLU A 72 -36.90 -18.82 -22.56
N TRP A 73 -37.00 -19.98 -23.20
CA TRP A 73 -37.30 -20.10 -24.62
C TRP A 73 -38.76 -20.44 -24.93
N ASN A 74 -39.65 -20.41 -23.92
CA ASN A 74 -41.06 -20.77 -24.03
C ASN A 74 -41.29 -22.17 -24.65
N MET A 75 -40.50 -23.15 -24.25
CA MET A 75 -40.63 -24.56 -24.66
C MET A 75 -41.34 -25.36 -23.57
N GLU A 76 -42.38 -26.12 -23.94
CA GLU A 76 -43.18 -26.89 -22.97
C GLU A 76 -42.52 -28.21 -22.52
N GLU A 77 -41.67 -28.81 -23.38
CA GLU A 77 -41.00 -30.07 -23.09
C GLU A 77 -39.68 -30.26 -23.88
N TRP A 78 -38.85 -31.17 -23.38
CA TRP A 78 -37.67 -31.68 -24.07
C TRP A 78 -37.55 -33.19 -23.88
N ARG A 79 -37.55 -33.96 -25.00
CA ARG A 79 -37.48 -35.43 -25.01
C ARG A 79 -38.45 -36.11 -24.02
N GLY A 80 -39.69 -35.63 -23.97
CA GLY A 80 -40.73 -36.16 -23.10
C GLY A 80 -40.67 -35.70 -21.64
N ARG A 81 -39.67 -34.90 -21.24
CA ARG A 81 -39.66 -34.22 -19.93
C ARG A 81 -40.40 -32.90 -20.04
N LYS A 82 -41.49 -32.75 -19.28
CA LYS A 82 -42.29 -31.53 -19.30
C LYS A 82 -41.69 -30.47 -18.40
N LEU A 83 -41.79 -29.20 -18.80
CA LEU A 83 -41.34 -28.05 -18.02
C LEU A 83 -41.92 -28.08 -16.60
N ALA A 84 -43.21 -28.40 -16.45
CA ALA A 84 -43.88 -28.50 -15.15
C ALA A 84 -43.26 -29.55 -14.19
N GLU A 85 -42.62 -30.60 -14.72
CA GLU A 85 -41.93 -31.63 -13.94
C GLU A 85 -40.53 -31.17 -13.51
N LEU A 86 -39.87 -30.38 -14.36
CA LEU A 86 -38.53 -29.85 -14.15
C LEU A 86 -38.55 -28.67 -13.17
N SER A 87 -39.54 -27.77 -13.28
CA SER A 87 -39.72 -26.63 -12.36
C SER A 87 -40.04 -27.05 -10.92
N ARG A 88 -40.67 -28.22 -10.71
CA ARG A 88 -40.93 -28.76 -9.35
C ARG A 88 -39.69 -29.33 -8.67
N LYS A 89 -38.65 -29.66 -9.45
CA LYS A 89 -37.35 -30.12 -8.97
C LYS A 89 -36.32 -29.00 -8.90
N SER A 90 -36.75 -27.73 -8.83
CA SER A 90 -35.87 -26.64 -8.39
C SER A 90 -35.31 -27.07 -7.04
N GLU A 91 -34.06 -27.55 -7.05
CA GLU A 91 -33.25 -27.66 -5.87
C GLU A 91 -33.37 -26.30 -5.20
N THR A 92 -33.83 -26.30 -3.95
CA THR A 92 -33.83 -25.14 -3.07
C THR A 92 -32.60 -24.34 -3.41
N ALA A 93 -32.79 -23.15 -3.98
CA ALA A 93 -31.70 -22.26 -4.36
C ALA A 93 -30.73 -22.29 -3.19
N VAL A 94 -29.56 -22.91 -3.38
CA VAL A 94 -28.54 -22.89 -2.36
C VAL A 94 -28.27 -21.42 -2.19
N ASP A 95 -28.69 -20.88 -1.05
CA ASP A 95 -28.54 -19.50 -0.69
C ASP A 95 -27.04 -19.24 -0.56
N TYR A 96 -26.46 -18.95 -1.71
CA TYR A 96 -25.05 -18.73 -1.95
C TYR A 96 -24.63 -17.35 -1.45
N ASP A 97 -25.59 -16.53 -0.98
CA ASP A 97 -25.40 -15.16 -0.49
C ASP A 97 -24.89 -15.15 0.97
N HIS A 98 -24.77 -16.32 1.62
CA HIS A 98 -24.28 -16.45 2.99
C HIS A 98 -23.19 -17.52 3.18
N LEU A 99 -22.32 -17.77 2.19
CA LEU A 99 -21.14 -18.60 2.44
C LEU A 99 -20.14 -17.83 3.32
N PRO A 100 -19.98 -18.15 4.62
CA PRO A 100 -19.08 -17.43 5.53
C PRO A 100 -17.60 -17.70 5.25
N TRP A 101 -17.31 -18.45 4.18
CA TRP A 101 -15.99 -18.93 3.82
C TRP A 101 -15.20 -17.95 2.96
N PHE A 102 -15.86 -16.99 2.29
CA PHE A 102 -15.18 -16.03 1.42
C PHE A 102 -14.86 -14.73 2.15
N TYR A 103 -13.78 -14.09 1.71
CA TYR A 103 -13.41 -12.78 2.20
C TYR A 103 -14.45 -11.74 1.78
N ALA A 104 -14.93 -10.96 2.75
CA ALA A 104 -16.00 -9.99 2.54
C ALA A 104 -15.46 -8.56 2.46
N LEU A 105 -16.09 -7.75 1.60
CA LEU A 105 -15.81 -6.33 1.51
C LEU A 105 -16.20 -5.62 2.81
N LYS A 106 -15.24 -4.92 3.42
CA LYS A 106 -15.44 -4.21 4.70
C LYS A 106 -16.06 -2.82 4.54
N LEU A 107 -16.18 -2.33 3.31
CA LEU A 107 -16.84 -1.06 3.03
C LEU A 107 -18.36 -1.24 2.95
N PRO A 108 -19.15 -0.30 3.51
CA PRO A 108 -20.59 -0.32 3.35
C PRO A 108 -20.97 -0.04 1.88
N ARG A 109 -22.12 -0.54 1.43
CA ARG A 109 -22.58 -0.42 0.04
C ARG A 109 -22.68 1.02 -0.47
N ASN A 110 -22.98 1.98 0.41
CA ASN A 110 -23.05 3.42 0.09
C ASN A 110 -21.67 4.08 -0.14
N SER A 111 -20.58 3.40 0.19
CA SER A 111 -19.21 3.77 -0.17
C SER A 111 -18.77 3.20 -1.53
N ILE A 112 -19.66 2.51 -2.26
CA ILE A 112 -19.38 1.93 -3.57
C ILE A 112 -20.18 2.70 -4.63
N HIS A 113 -19.46 3.40 -5.49
CA HIS A 113 -20.04 4.33 -6.46
C HIS A 113 -19.86 3.79 -7.87
N VAL A 114 -20.96 3.51 -8.56
CA VAL A 114 -20.95 3.25 -10.01
C VAL A 114 -20.93 4.60 -10.71
N ILE A 115 -19.91 4.85 -11.52
CA ILE A 115 -19.68 6.13 -12.19
C ILE A 115 -20.01 5.96 -13.66
N ASP A 116 -21.20 6.41 -14.07
CA ASP A 116 -21.78 6.17 -15.40
C ASP A 116 -22.07 7.46 -16.18
N CYS A 117 -21.83 8.63 -15.59
CA CYS A 117 -22.03 9.92 -16.21
C CYS A 117 -20.91 10.91 -15.91
N ARG A 118 -20.79 11.94 -16.75
CA ARG A 118 -19.72 12.94 -16.66
C ARG A 118 -19.70 13.75 -15.37
N VAL A 119 -20.85 13.98 -14.73
CA VAL A 119 -20.93 14.72 -13.45
C VAL A 119 -20.30 13.89 -12.34
N ALA A 120 -20.77 12.65 -12.13
CA ALA A 120 -20.21 11.73 -11.15
C ALA A 120 -18.72 11.44 -11.41
N PHE A 121 -18.31 11.39 -12.69
CA PHE A 121 -16.91 11.23 -13.06
C PHE A 121 -16.03 12.37 -12.52
N ARG A 122 -16.45 13.63 -12.66
CA ARG A 122 -15.68 14.78 -12.17
C ARG A 122 -15.54 14.78 -10.64
N GLU A 123 -16.60 14.42 -9.93
CA GLU A 123 -16.59 14.29 -8.46
C GLU A 123 -15.65 13.17 -8.03
N CYS A 124 -15.72 12.01 -8.70
CA CYS A 124 -14.80 10.90 -8.49
C CYS A 124 -13.33 11.32 -8.67
N MET A 125 -12.99 11.99 -9.77
CA MET A 125 -11.62 12.46 -10.01
C MET A 125 -11.13 13.46 -8.97
N ALA A 126 -12.01 14.30 -8.41
CA ALA A 126 -11.65 15.22 -7.33
C ALA A 126 -11.28 14.47 -6.05
N VAL A 127 -12.03 13.42 -5.70
CA VAL A 127 -11.71 12.56 -4.55
C VAL A 127 -10.40 11.81 -4.77
N LEU A 128 -10.21 11.18 -5.94
CA LEU A 128 -9.03 10.38 -6.24
C LEU A 128 -7.74 11.19 -6.25
N ARG A 129 -7.77 12.48 -6.62
CA ARG A 129 -6.58 13.36 -6.57
C ARG A 129 -6.15 13.71 -5.14
N ALA A 130 -7.03 13.54 -4.15
CA ALA A 130 -6.78 13.91 -2.76
C ALA A 130 -6.30 12.75 -1.88
N VAL A 131 -6.26 11.51 -2.40
CA VAL A 131 -5.79 10.34 -1.66
C VAL A 131 -4.32 10.04 -1.91
N ASP A 132 -3.71 9.27 -1.01
CA ASP A 132 -2.30 8.85 -1.08
C ASP A 132 -2.12 7.44 -1.65
N VAL A 133 -3.19 6.64 -1.69
CA VAL A 133 -3.17 5.25 -2.18
C VAL A 133 -4.47 4.89 -2.89
N ILE A 134 -4.34 4.16 -3.99
CA ILE A 134 -5.44 3.53 -4.70
C ILE A 134 -5.14 2.06 -5.03
N GLY A 135 -6.16 1.21 -4.92
CA GLY A 135 -6.18 -0.13 -5.49
C GLY A 135 -6.87 -0.10 -6.86
N ILE A 136 -6.31 -0.79 -7.85
CA ILE A 136 -6.79 -0.76 -9.23
C ILE A 136 -6.93 -2.17 -9.76
N ASP A 137 -8.07 -2.43 -10.39
CA ASP A 137 -8.29 -3.62 -11.21
C ASP A 137 -9.17 -3.25 -12.43
N GLY A 138 -9.38 -4.20 -13.35
CA GLY A 138 -10.28 -4.02 -14.48
C GLY A 138 -11.11 -5.25 -14.82
N GLU A 139 -12.38 -5.02 -15.17
CA GLU A 139 -13.25 -6.04 -15.75
C GLU A 139 -13.54 -5.76 -17.21
N TRP A 140 -13.61 -6.82 -18.01
CA TRP A 140 -13.48 -6.72 -19.46
C TRP A 140 -14.54 -7.55 -20.20
N HIS A 141 -14.75 -7.22 -21.48
CA HIS A 141 -15.63 -8.04 -22.33
C HIS A 141 -15.13 -9.50 -22.37
N PRO A 142 -15.99 -10.49 -22.07
CA PRO A 142 -15.60 -11.89 -22.07
C PRO A 142 -15.44 -12.42 -23.50
N GLU A 143 -14.24 -12.88 -23.85
CA GLU A 143 -14.00 -13.53 -25.15
C GLU A 143 -14.46 -14.99 -25.11
N LEU A 144 -15.74 -15.22 -25.43
CA LEU A 144 -16.34 -16.56 -25.38
C LEU A 144 -16.05 -17.39 -26.65
N ILE A 145 -16.03 -16.74 -27.80
CA ILE A 145 -15.79 -17.36 -29.11
C ILE A 145 -14.53 -16.69 -29.62
N GLY A 146 -13.39 -17.40 -29.63
CA GLY A 146 -12.04 -16.87 -29.89
C GLY A 146 -11.84 -16.26 -31.28
N GLN A 147 -12.55 -15.17 -31.56
CA GLN A 147 -12.43 -14.38 -32.75
C GLN A 147 -11.21 -13.49 -32.57
N SER A 148 -10.14 -13.77 -33.33
CA SER A 148 -8.83 -13.12 -33.25
C SER A 148 -8.81 -11.59 -33.39
N ASN A 149 -9.96 -10.94 -33.61
CA ASN A 149 -10.09 -9.51 -33.93
C ASN A 149 -11.04 -8.73 -33.02
N THR A 150 -11.60 -9.31 -31.95
CA THR A 150 -12.40 -8.51 -31.00
C THR A 150 -11.48 -7.74 -30.06
N LEU A 151 -11.52 -6.40 -30.14
CA LEU A 151 -10.90 -5.54 -29.13
C LEU A 151 -11.44 -5.96 -27.76
N GLN A 152 -10.57 -6.49 -26.91
CA GLN A 152 -10.90 -6.86 -25.53
C GLN A 152 -11.12 -5.60 -24.70
N ARG A 153 -12.27 -4.93 -24.90
CA ARG A 153 -12.60 -3.63 -24.33
C ARG A 153 -12.82 -3.73 -22.84
N ILE A 154 -12.38 -2.69 -22.11
CA ILE A 154 -12.66 -2.56 -20.69
C ILE A 154 -14.15 -2.27 -20.48
N CYS A 155 -14.78 -2.96 -19.57
CA CYS A 155 -16.17 -2.73 -19.20
C CYS A 155 -16.25 -1.85 -17.96
N ILE A 156 -15.47 -2.20 -16.93
CA ILE A 156 -15.37 -1.49 -15.67
C ILE A 156 -13.89 -1.31 -15.32
N LEU A 157 -13.48 -0.11 -14.94
CA LEU A 157 -12.22 0.12 -14.23
C LEU A 157 -12.55 0.34 -12.76
N GLN A 158 -11.97 -0.47 -11.88
CA GLN A 158 -12.17 -0.31 -10.44
C GLN A 158 -11.05 0.51 -9.85
N ILE A 159 -11.41 1.51 -9.04
CA ILE A 159 -10.46 2.30 -8.28
C ILE A 159 -10.95 2.36 -6.84
N ALA A 160 -10.26 1.62 -5.96
CA ALA A 160 -10.51 1.63 -4.53
C ALA A 160 -9.63 2.65 -3.82
N THR A 161 -10.16 3.27 -2.79
CA THR A 161 -9.44 4.04 -1.78
C THR A 161 -9.62 3.35 -0.42
N ARG A 162 -8.97 3.84 0.63
CA ARG A 162 -9.20 3.31 2.00
C ARG A 162 -10.65 3.44 2.49
N ARG A 163 -11.49 4.27 1.86
CA ARG A 163 -12.84 4.61 2.37
C ARG A 163 -13.97 4.39 1.37
N GLN A 164 -13.66 4.34 0.07
CA GLN A 164 -14.63 4.33 -1.03
C GLN A 164 -14.10 3.53 -2.21
N CYS A 165 -14.99 2.88 -2.95
CA CYS A 165 -14.69 2.24 -4.24
C CYS A 165 -15.45 2.92 -5.36
N PHE A 166 -14.77 3.17 -6.48
CA PHE A 166 -15.34 3.75 -7.68
C PHE A 166 -15.27 2.72 -8.81
N LEU A 167 -16.43 2.39 -9.38
CA LEU A 167 -16.57 1.51 -10.53
C LEU A 167 -16.85 2.39 -11.75
N LEU A 168 -15.82 2.74 -12.50
CA LEU A 168 -15.96 3.56 -13.69
C LEU A 168 -16.58 2.70 -14.78
N ASP A 169 -17.81 3.04 -15.18
CA ASP A 169 -18.55 2.33 -16.20
C ASP A 169 -18.08 2.76 -17.59
N PHE A 170 -17.04 2.12 -18.10
CA PHE A 170 -16.48 2.48 -19.40
C PHE A 170 -17.46 2.24 -20.55
N VAL A 171 -18.47 1.37 -20.39
CA VAL A 171 -19.51 1.18 -21.42
C VAL A 171 -20.32 2.46 -21.58
N ARG A 172 -20.77 3.07 -20.47
CA ARG A 172 -21.52 4.34 -20.49
C ARG A 172 -20.65 5.57 -20.67
N LEU A 173 -19.50 5.62 -20.01
CA LEU A 173 -18.63 6.79 -19.99
C LEU A 173 -18.02 7.09 -21.36
N ARG A 174 -17.79 6.09 -22.22
CA ARG A 174 -17.33 6.32 -23.61
C ARG A 174 -18.26 7.19 -24.43
N GLU A 175 -19.56 7.18 -24.13
CA GLU A 175 -20.56 7.98 -24.85
C GLU A 175 -20.56 9.45 -24.40
N THR A 176 -19.96 9.75 -23.23
CA THR A 176 -20.10 11.07 -22.58
C THR A 176 -18.77 11.78 -22.29
N LEU A 177 -17.68 11.03 -22.15
CA LEU A 177 -16.35 11.54 -21.83
C LEU A 177 -15.56 11.87 -23.10
N THR A 178 -14.78 12.95 -23.01
CA THR A 178 -13.84 13.40 -24.04
C THR A 178 -12.43 12.93 -23.72
N ASP A 179 -11.50 13.04 -24.66
CA ASP A 179 -10.07 12.77 -24.42
C ASP A 179 -9.49 13.56 -23.24
N LYS A 180 -10.00 14.77 -22.98
CA LYS A 180 -9.61 15.54 -21.79
C LYS A 180 -10.06 14.88 -20.50
N ASP A 181 -11.27 14.33 -20.46
CA ASP A 181 -11.77 13.63 -19.28
C ASP A 181 -11.00 12.30 -19.09
N TRP A 182 -10.68 11.57 -20.18
CA TRP A 182 -9.83 10.37 -20.08
C TRP A 182 -8.41 10.67 -19.61
N LYS A 183 -7.87 11.83 -19.97
CA LYS A 183 -6.59 12.31 -19.44
C LYS A 183 -6.64 12.50 -17.92
N ASP A 184 -7.77 12.88 -17.33
CA ASP A 184 -7.89 12.98 -15.87
C ASP A 184 -7.69 11.62 -15.18
N VAL A 185 -8.16 10.52 -15.78
CA VAL A 185 -7.89 9.16 -15.28
C VAL A 185 -6.40 8.86 -15.36
N LEU A 186 -5.78 9.19 -16.51
CA LEU A 186 -4.35 8.99 -16.71
C LEU A 186 -3.52 9.78 -15.67
N ASP A 187 -3.88 11.04 -15.40
CA ASP A 187 -3.20 11.90 -14.43
C ASP A 187 -3.30 11.33 -13.00
N VAL A 188 -4.43 10.74 -12.63
CA VAL A 188 -4.58 10.01 -11.35
C VAL A 188 -3.68 8.78 -11.31
N LEU A 189 -3.73 7.94 -12.35
CA LEU A 189 -2.94 6.70 -12.41
C LEU A 189 -1.43 6.95 -12.44
N PHE A 190 -0.97 8.05 -13.04
CA PHE A 190 0.45 8.41 -13.15
C PHE A 190 0.91 9.45 -12.11
N SER A 191 0.05 9.86 -11.18
CA SER A 191 0.44 10.83 -10.15
C SER A 191 1.60 10.29 -9.29
N PRO A 192 2.72 11.03 -9.16
CA PRO A 192 3.84 10.61 -8.31
C PRO A 192 3.51 10.69 -6.82
N GLU A 193 2.43 11.36 -6.44
CA GLU A 193 2.00 11.46 -5.04
C GLU A 193 1.19 10.23 -4.60
N ILE A 194 0.46 9.62 -5.54
CA ILE A 194 -0.45 8.50 -5.28
C ILE A 194 0.29 7.16 -5.47
N ARG A 195 0.15 6.26 -4.49
CA ARG A 195 0.55 4.86 -4.62
C ARG A 195 -0.52 4.07 -5.38
N LYS A 196 -0.13 3.34 -6.42
CA LYS A 196 -1.03 2.48 -7.21
C LYS A 196 -0.78 1.03 -6.87
N LEU A 197 -1.78 0.33 -6.38
CA LEU A 197 -1.71 -1.08 -6.04
C LEU A 197 -2.49 -1.87 -7.09
N GLY A 198 -1.91 -2.97 -7.56
CA GLY A 198 -2.55 -3.86 -8.52
C GLY A 198 -1.97 -5.26 -8.45
N PHE A 199 -2.49 -6.19 -9.26
CA PHE A 199 -2.05 -7.58 -9.27
C PHE A 199 -1.90 -8.12 -10.69
N SER A 200 -0.67 -8.37 -11.16
CA SER A 200 -0.39 -8.74 -12.57
C SER A 200 -0.83 -7.68 -13.59
N VAL A 201 -0.69 -6.40 -13.26
CA VAL A 201 -1.31 -5.26 -13.96
C VAL A 201 -0.83 -5.01 -15.39
N GLN A 202 0.29 -5.60 -15.79
CA GLN A 202 0.89 -5.35 -17.11
C GLN A 202 -0.11 -5.63 -18.24
N HIS A 203 -0.81 -6.77 -18.16
CA HIS A 203 -1.78 -7.16 -19.19
C HIS A 203 -3.01 -6.23 -19.22
N ASP A 204 -3.52 -5.83 -18.06
CA ASP A 204 -4.66 -4.91 -17.95
C ASP A 204 -4.33 -3.55 -18.56
N PHE A 205 -3.12 -3.08 -18.31
CA PHE A 205 -2.62 -1.84 -18.88
C PHE A 205 -2.41 -1.89 -20.39
N ASP A 206 -1.90 -3.00 -20.93
CA ASP A 206 -1.77 -3.19 -22.37
C ASP A 206 -3.15 -3.20 -23.05
N ARG A 207 -4.14 -3.84 -22.43
CA ARG A 207 -5.53 -3.84 -22.93
C ARG A 207 -6.16 -2.45 -22.86
N LEU A 208 -5.96 -1.71 -21.77
CA LEU A 208 -6.47 -0.34 -21.61
C LEU A 208 -5.88 0.60 -22.67
N LYS A 209 -4.57 0.46 -22.95
CA LYS A 209 -3.85 1.21 -23.99
C LYS A 209 -4.38 0.94 -25.40
N ASN A 210 -4.77 -0.30 -25.67
CA ASN A 210 -5.35 -0.67 -26.97
C ASN A 210 -6.77 -0.14 -27.16
N ASP A 211 -7.50 0.07 -26.07
CA ASP A 211 -8.90 0.47 -26.08
C ASP A 211 -9.09 1.99 -26.04
N ILE A 212 -8.37 2.71 -25.18
CA ILE A 212 -8.51 4.17 -25.00
C ILE A 212 -7.23 4.89 -25.47
N SER A 213 -7.38 5.72 -26.50
CA SER A 213 -6.29 6.38 -27.24
C SER A 213 -5.30 7.16 -26.36
N VAL A 214 -5.79 7.86 -25.33
CA VAL A 214 -4.97 8.69 -24.43
C VAL A 214 -3.90 7.88 -23.69
N PHE A 215 -4.18 6.62 -23.35
CA PHE A 215 -3.23 5.74 -22.67
C PHE A 215 -2.08 5.25 -23.57
N LYS A 216 -2.14 5.49 -24.89
CA LYS A 216 -1.02 5.17 -25.80
C LYS A 216 0.21 6.03 -25.56
N GLN A 217 0.04 7.18 -24.91
CA GLN A 217 1.06 8.18 -24.67
C GLN A 217 2.01 7.83 -23.51
N VAL A 218 1.71 6.77 -22.76
CA VAL A 218 2.46 6.39 -21.56
C VAL A 218 2.95 4.94 -21.61
N SER A 219 3.98 4.68 -20.79
CA SER A 219 4.46 3.35 -20.47
C SER A 219 4.15 3.05 -19.00
N PHE A 220 3.43 1.96 -18.74
CA PHE A 220 3.10 1.59 -17.36
C PHE A 220 4.28 1.05 -16.56
N ALA A 221 5.33 0.57 -17.23
CA ALA A 221 6.61 0.27 -16.59
C ALA A 221 7.29 1.52 -15.99
N GLU A 222 6.91 2.72 -16.46
CA GLU A 222 7.40 4.00 -15.95
C GLU A 222 6.41 4.65 -14.98
N CYS A 223 5.32 3.95 -14.61
CA CYS A 223 4.31 4.47 -13.70
C CYS A 223 4.91 4.66 -12.30
N PRO A 224 5.03 5.90 -11.79
CA PRO A 224 5.66 6.15 -10.49
C PRO A 224 4.89 5.47 -9.38
N LYS A 225 5.53 4.95 -8.33
CA LYS A 225 4.83 4.33 -7.17
C LYS A 225 3.75 3.29 -7.57
N LEU A 226 3.96 2.56 -8.66
CA LEU A 226 3.14 1.38 -8.98
C LEU A 226 3.68 0.16 -8.22
N PHE A 227 2.80 -0.58 -7.56
CA PHE A 227 3.10 -1.77 -6.77
C PHE A 227 2.27 -2.92 -7.33
N ASP A 228 2.89 -3.73 -8.18
CA ASP A 228 2.33 -5.02 -8.55
C ASP A 228 2.56 -6.01 -7.40
N LEU A 229 1.50 -6.31 -6.66
CA LEU A 229 1.54 -7.15 -5.47
C LEU A 229 1.97 -8.59 -5.80
N ARG A 230 1.76 -9.08 -7.03
CA ARG A 230 2.27 -10.39 -7.43
C ARG A 230 3.79 -10.38 -7.52
N VAL A 231 4.36 -9.34 -8.13
CA VAL A 231 5.82 -9.16 -8.23
C VAL A 231 6.43 -9.00 -6.85
N ILE A 232 5.81 -8.19 -5.99
CA ILE A 232 6.26 -7.98 -4.61
C ILE A 232 6.22 -9.29 -3.82
N CYS A 233 5.12 -10.03 -3.85
CA CYS A 233 5.04 -11.32 -3.17
C CYS A 233 6.04 -12.34 -3.74
N SER A 234 6.29 -12.31 -5.06
CA SER A 234 7.33 -13.14 -5.68
C SER A 234 8.73 -12.80 -5.19
N ARG A 235 9.04 -11.51 -4.97
CA ARG A 235 10.33 -11.10 -4.38
C ARG A 235 10.43 -11.46 -2.91
N LEU A 236 9.32 -11.39 -2.19
CA LEU A 236 9.26 -11.71 -0.77
C LEU A 236 9.27 -13.23 -0.51
N SER A 237 8.96 -14.08 -1.50
CA SER A 237 8.82 -15.53 -1.29
C SER A 237 10.09 -16.25 -0.81
N ARG A 238 11.26 -15.60 -0.90
CA ARG A 238 12.51 -16.08 -0.28
C ARG A 238 12.50 -16.00 1.25
N HIS A 239 11.74 -15.08 1.81
CA HIS A 239 11.52 -14.93 3.26
C HIS A 239 10.35 -15.80 3.69
N ARG A 240 10.59 -17.11 3.80
CA ARG A 240 9.55 -18.14 4.08
C ARG A 240 8.73 -17.82 5.33
N GLU A 241 9.32 -17.20 6.33
CA GLU A 241 8.70 -16.77 7.58
C GLU A 241 7.51 -15.80 7.38
N LEU A 242 7.47 -15.06 6.26
CA LEU A 242 6.32 -14.22 5.92
C LEU A 242 5.10 -15.03 5.53
N PHE A 243 5.28 -16.23 4.98
CA PHE A 243 4.22 -17.07 4.39
C PHE A 243 3.89 -18.30 5.27
N CYS A 244 4.36 -18.32 6.52
CA CYS A 244 4.07 -19.38 7.48
C CYS A 244 2.95 -18.97 8.46
N GLU A 245 1.96 -19.84 8.65
CA GLU A 245 0.92 -19.64 9.66
C GLU A 245 1.13 -20.65 10.79
N GLN A 246 1.26 -20.18 12.04
CA GLN A 246 1.54 -21.02 13.21
C GLN A 246 2.75 -21.97 13.05
N GLY A 247 3.79 -21.53 12.33
CA GLY A 247 5.02 -22.29 12.15
C GLY A 247 4.98 -23.39 11.07
N LYS A 248 3.88 -23.55 10.33
CA LYS A 248 3.80 -24.48 9.19
C LYS A 248 3.92 -23.74 7.86
N GLU A 249 4.80 -24.22 7.00
CA GLU A 249 4.97 -23.71 5.64
C GLU A 249 3.77 -24.13 4.78
N ARG A 250 2.99 -23.16 4.29
CA ARG A 250 1.94 -23.41 3.29
C ARG A 250 2.55 -23.27 1.90
N LYS A 251 2.45 -24.31 1.07
CA LYS A 251 2.64 -24.15 -0.38
C LYS A 251 1.54 -23.23 -0.89
N PHE A 252 1.89 -22.04 -1.37
CA PHE A 252 0.94 -21.10 -1.95
C PHE A 252 1.24 -20.85 -3.42
N ARG A 253 0.18 -20.54 -4.18
CA ARG A 253 0.32 -20.04 -5.55
C ARG A 253 0.28 -18.53 -5.51
N LEU A 254 1.08 -17.87 -6.35
CA LEU A 254 1.05 -16.40 -6.53
C LEU A 254 -0.21 -15.98 -7.31
N LYS A 255 -1.37 -16.23 -6.73
CA LYS A 255 -2.71 -15.80 -7.18
C LYS A 255 -3.31 -14.90 -6.10
N LEU A 256 -4.03 -13.85 -6.52
CA LEU A 256 -4.60 -12.87 -5.60
C LEU A 256 -5.43 -13.51 -4.49
N SER A 257 -6.41 -14.34 -4.86
CA SER A 257 -7.26 -15.09 -3.92
C SER A 257 -6.49 -15.96 -2.91
N SER A 258 -5.35 -16.55 -3.30
CA SER A 258 -4.51 -17.35 -2.38
C SER A 258 -3.73 -16.48 -1.40
N LEU A 259 -3.31 -15.27 -1.82
CA LEU A 259 -2.64 -14.32 -0.95
C LEU A 259 -3.63 -13.64 -0.01
N VAL A 260 -4.83 -13.30 -0.49
CA VAL A 260 -5.93 -12.80 0.35
C VAL A 260 -6.32 -13.83 1.41
N GLU A 261 -6.42 -15.12 1.06
CA GLU A 261 -6.63 -16.19 2.06
C GLU A 261 -5.53 -16.20 3.12
N MET A 262 -4.27 -16.15 2.69
CA MET A 262 -3.13 -16.26 3.60
C MET A 262 -2.99 -15.05 4.54
N PHE A 263 -3.19 -13.83 4.03
CA PHE A 263 -2.93 -12.61 4.79
C PHE A 263 -4.18 -12.03 5.45
N LEU A 264 -5.36 -12.30 4.90
CA LEU A 264 -6.64 -11.73 5.36
C LEU A 264 -7.64 -12.78 5.85
N GLY A 265 -7.29 -14.08 5.78
CA GLY A 265 -7.95 -15.18 6.49
C GLY A 265 -9.00 -15.96 5.68
N ALA A 266 -9.38 -15.50 4.49
CA ALA A 266 -10.37 -16.17 3.64
C ALA A 266 -10.08 -15.94 2.14
N PRO A 267 -10.38 -16.87 1.23
CA PRO A 267 -10.19 -16.67 -0.20
C PRO A 267 -11.22 -15.68 -0.78
N LEU A 268 -10.88 -15.07 -1.92
CA LEU A 268 -11.86 -14.34 -2.74
C LEU A 268 -12.84 -15.29 -3.42
N ASP A 269 -14.10 -14.88 -3.49
CA ASP A 269 -15.12 -15.50 -4.32
C ASP A 269 -14.88 -15.15 -5.79
N LYS A 270 -14.84 -16.16 -6.67
CA LYS A 270 -14.52 -16.01 -8.11
C LYS A 270 -15.73 -16.14 -9.03
N ARG A 271 -16.93 -16.29 -8.48
CA ARG A 271 -18.14 -16.61 -9.25
C ARG A 271 -18.51 -15.55 -10.28
N GLU A 272 -18.09 -14.31 -10.07
CA GLU A 272 -18.32 -13.19 -11.00
C GLU A 272 -17.08 -12.86 -11.88
N GLN A 273 -15.96 -13.59 -11.74
CA GLN A 273 -14.76 -13.37 -12.55
C GLN A 273 -15.01 -13.50 -14.06
N LEU A 274 -15.86 -14.46 -14.45
CA LEU A 274 -16.33 -14.61 -15.83
C LEU A 274 -17.83 -14.31 -15.87
N SER A 275 -18.15 -13.02 -16.06
CA SER A 275 -19.52 -12.48 -16.05
C SER A 275 -19.77 -11.62 -17.28
N ALA A 276 -21.04 -11.32 -17.58
CA ALA A 276 -21.41 -10.47 -18.72
C ALA A 276 -21.21 -8.99 -18.38
N TRP A 277 -19.94 -8.59 -18.25
CA TRP A 277 -19.55 -7.24 -17.80
C TRP A 277 -19.99 -6.09 -18.69
N GLU A 278 -20.48 -6.35 -19.91
CA GLU A 278 -21.08 -5.34 -20.79
C GLU A 278 -22.57 -5.06 -20.51
N ARG A 279 -23.27 -5.96 -19.82
CA ARG A 279 -24.71 -5.82 -19.56
C ARG A 279 -24.97 -4.70 -18.56
N ARG A 280 -26.04 -3.93 -18.78
CA ARG A 280 -26.49 -2.85 -17.90
C ARG A 280 -27.97 -2.98 -17.56
N PRO A 281 -28.38 -2.66 -16.31
CA PRO A 281 -27.52 -2.28 -15.17
C PRO A 281 -26.65 -3.45 -14.70
N LEU A 282 -25.53 -3.15 -14.01
CA LEU A 282 -24.75 -4.19 -13.33
C LEU A 282 -25.58 -4.82 -12.21
N ARG A 283 -25.41 -6.12 -11.99
CA ARG A 283 -25.99 -6.78 -10.81
C ARG A 283 -25.26 -6.38 -9.53
N GLU A 284 -25.93 -6.46 -8.40
CA GLU A 284 -25.30 -6.20 -7.09
C GLU A 284 -24.13 -7.17 -6.80
N SER A 285 -24.21 -8.42 -7.26
CA SER A 285 -23.10 -9.38 -7.17
C SER A 285 -21.86 -8.93 -7.94
N GLN A 286 -22.04 -8.41 -9.17
CA GLN A 286 -20.96 -7.83 -9.99
C GLN A 286 -20.35 -6.59 -9.33
N ILE A 287 -21.19 -5.70 -8.78
CA ILE A 287 -20.75 -4.49 -8.08
C ILE A 287 -19.90 -4.85 -6.85
N ALA A 288 -20.38 -5.78 -6.02
CA ALA A 288 -19.67 -6.24 -4.83
C ALA A 288 -18.35 -6.92 -5.17
N TYR A 289 -18.34 -7.81 -6.17
CA TYR A 289 -17.15 -8.49 -6.65
C TYR A 289 -16.09 -7.49 -7.16
N ALA A 290 -16.48 -6.60 -8.08
CA ALA A 290 -15.56 -5.62 -8.66
C ALA A 290 -15.00 -4.67 -7.60
N ALA A 291 -15.83 -4.20 -6.67
CA ALA A 291 -15.37 -3.35 -5.58
C ALA A 291 -14.37 -4.07 -4.65
N LEU A 292 -14.59 -5.36 -4.38
CA LEU A 292 -13.71 -6.17 -3.55
C LEU A 292 -12.35 -6.43 -4.21
N ASP A 293 -12.32 -6.76 -5.50
CA ASP A 293 -11.08 -7.08 -6.23
C ASP A 293 -10.08 -5.91 -6.21
N ALA A 294 -10.56 -4.66 -6.30
CA ALA A 294 -9.70 -3.49 -6.11
C ALA A 294 -9.41 -3.18 -4.63
N PHE A 295 -10.38 -3.30 -3.73
CA PHE A 295 -10.22 -2.93 -2.31
C PHE A 295 -9.27 -3.87 -1.56
N CYS A 296 -9.35 -5.17 -1.85
CA CYS A 296 -8.52 -6.17 -1.19
C CYS A 296 -7.02 -5.95 -1.46
N LEU A 297 -6.65 -5.24 -2.53
CA LEU A 297 -5.26 -4.90 -2.84
C LEU A 297 -4.68 -3.94 -1.79
N ILE A 298 -5.49 -2.99 -1.31
CA ILE A 298 -5.08 -2.06 -0.24
C ILE A 298 -4.87 -2.83 1.06
N GLU A 299 -5.81 -3.72 1.40
CA GLU A 299 -5.72 -4.52 2.62
C GLU A 299 -4.57 -5.53 2.58
N LEU A 300 -4.36 -6.17 1.42
CA LEU A 300 -3.26 -7.09 1.21
C LEU A 300 -1.91 -6.37 1.29
N TYR A 301 -1.80 -5.18 0.70
CA TYR A 301 -0.61 -4.34 0.82
C TYR A 301 -0.32 -4.00 2.28
N ASP A 302 -1.31 -3.50 3.02
CA ASP A 302 -1.16 -3.10 4.43
C ASP A 302 -0.76 -4.31 5.30
N ALA A 303 -1.37 -5.47 5.07
CA ALA A 303 -1.04 -6.70 5.78
C ALA A 303 0.38 -7.21 5.48
N LEU A 304 0.80 -7.17 4.20
CA LEU A 304 2.15 -7.53 3.79
C LEU A 304 3.19 -6.58 4.39
N GLU A 305 2.96 -5.26 4.30
CA GLU A 305 3.87 -4.24 4.83
C GLU A 305 4.02 -4.37 6.35
N MET A 306 2.91 -4.55 7.07
CA MET A 306 2.90 -4.77 8.52
C MET A 306 3.68 -6.04 8.89
N ARG A 307 3.45 -7.15 8.18
CA ARG A 307 4.11 -8.42 8.48
C ARG A 307 5.61 -8.39 8.15
N CYS A 308 6.00 -7.70 7.09
CA CYS A 308 7.41 -7.37 6.83
C CYS A 308 7.99 -6.53 7.96
N GLU A 309 7.28 -5.52 8.46
CA GLU A 309 7.74 -4.69 9.59
C GLU A 309 7.94 -5.53 10.87
N GLU A 310 6.98 -6.39 11.21
CA GLU A 310 7.05 -7.28 12.40
C GLU A 310 8.23 -8.24 12.34
N LYS A 311 8.56 -8.73 11.15
CA LYS A 311 9.69 -9.65 10.91
C LYS A 311 11.00 -8.93 10.58
N ASN A 312 11.02 -7.59 10.62
CA ASN A 312 12.15 -6.76 10.23
C ASN A 312 12.68 -7.07 8.81
N ILE A 313 11.77 -7.42 7.89
CA ILE A 313 12.05 -7.67 6.49
C ILE A 313 11.80 -6.41 5.67
N TYR A 314 12.66 -6.16 4.69
CA TYR A 314 12.46 -5.07 3.75
C TYR A 314 11.22 -5.28 2.89
N PHE A 315 10.25 -4.37 3.01
CA PHE A 315 9.13 -4.30 2.08
C PHE A 315 9.50 -3.45 0.85
N PRO A 316 9.32 -3.91 -0.41
CA PRO A 316 9.59 -3.11 -1.62
C PRO A 316 8.92 -1.73 -1.64
N VAL A 317 9.55 -0.74 -2.28
CA VAL A 317 9.03 0.65 -2.38
C VAL A 317 8.27 0.96 -3.67
N ASP A 318 8.31 0.03 -4.63
CA ASP A 318 7.49 -0.05 -5.84
C ASP A 318 7.86 -1.34 -6.60
N HIS A 319 7.24 -1.56 -7.76
CA HIS A 319 7.53 -2.69 -8.65
C HIS A 319 8.94 -2.63 -9.27
N SER A 320 9.57 -1.45 -9.35
CA SER A 320 10.90 -1.23 -9.94
C SER A 320 12.07 -1.35 -8.96
N SER A 321 11.79 -1.46 -7.65
CA SER A 321 12.82 -1.51 -6.61
C SER A 321 13.83 -2.64 -6.88
N VAL A 322 15.12 -2.29 -6.83
CA VAL A 322 16.27 -3.17 -7.09
C VAL A 322 16.21 -4.44 -6.23
N ASP A 323 16.58 -5.58 -6.82
CA ASP A 323 16.65 -6.87 -6.13
C ASP A 323 17.60 -6.82 -4.93
N GLU A 324 17.20 -7.46 -3.83
CA GLU A 324 17.94 -7.42 -2.55
C GLU A 324 19.35 -8.05 -2.69
N GLU A 325 19.57 -8.95 -3.64
CA GLU A 325 20.88 -9.56 -3.94
C GLU A 325 21.86 -8.55 -4.58
N ILE A 326 21.36 -7.64 -5.43
CA ILE A 326 22.17 -6.53 -5.97
C ILE A 326 22.50 -5.57 -4.83
N LEU A 327 21.54 -5.31 -3.93
CA LEU A 327 21.75 -4.44 -2.79
C LEU A 327 22.78 -5.02 -1.80
N GLU A 328 22.71 -6.32 -1.52
CA GLU A 328 23.69 -7.03 -0.70
C GLU A 328 25.07 -7.04 -1.35
N THR A 329 25.14 -7.27 -2.67
CA THR A 329 26.39 -7.19 -3.44
C THR A 329 26.99 -5.78 -3.42
N GLU A 330 26.16 -4.74 -3.59
CA GLU A 330 26.59 -3.34 -3.48
C GLU A 330 27.12 -3.04 -2.08
N LEU A 331 26.44 -3.47 -1.02
CA LEU A 331 26.86 -3.24 0.36
C LEU A 331 28.12 -4.05 0.72
N ALA A 332 28.28 -5.26 0.20
CA ALA A 332 29.45 -6.11 0.40
C ALA A 332 30.70 -5.62 -0.36
N ALA A 333 30.52 -4.87 -1.46
CA ALA A 333 31.62 -4.35 -2.28
C ALA A 333 32.42 -3.21 -1.63
N PHE A 334 31.97 -2.69 -0.48
CA PHE A 334 32.62 -1.58 0.20
C PHE A 334 33.34 -2.07 1.47
N PRO A 335 34.63 -1.73 1.66
CA PRO A 335 35.45 -2.28 2.74
C PRO A 335 34.89 -1.89 4.12
N LEU A 336 34.70 -2.90 4.98
CA LEU A 336 34.48 -2.68 6.41
C LEU A 336 35.75 -2.08 7.01
N ILE A 337 35.64 -0.93 7.66
CA ILE A 337 36.73 -0.39 8.49
C ILE A 337 36.47 -0.90 9.90
N ASN A 338 36.59 -2.21 10.06
CA ASN A 338 36.38 -2.77 11.37
C ASN A 338 37.55 -2.32 12.25
N GLN A 339 37.26 -1.41 13.18
CA GLN A 339 38.18 -1.09 14.26
C GLN A 339 38.17 -2.27 15.24
N ASP A 340 39.34 -2.63 15.77
CA ASP A 340 39.47 -3.77 16.70
C ASP A 340 38.60 -3.58 17.96
N GLU A 341 38.30 -2.33 18.33
CA GLU A 341 37.47 -1.97 19.48
C GLU A 341 36.10 -1.37 19.09
N PRO A 342 35.00 -1.72 19.80
CA PRO A 342 33.69 -1.12 19.58
C PRO A 342 33.63 0.38 19.89
N ILE A 343 32.93 1.14 19.06
CA ILE A 343 32.71 2.59 19.24
C ILE A 343 31.30 2.83 19.78
N ASN A 344 31.16 3.67 20.81
CA ASN A 344 29.84 4.15 21.23
C ASN A 344 29.32 5.23 20.26
N PRO A 345 28.00 5.45 20.13
CA PRO A 345 27.45 6.38 19.13
C PRO A 345 27.97 7.82 19.24
N SER A 346 28.27 8.31 20.44
CA SER A 346 28.81 9.67 20.62
C SER A 346 30.28 9.81 20.22
N GLY A 347 31.01 8.69 20.16
CA GLY A 347 32.41 8.62 19.75
C GLY A 347 32.64 8.85 18.26
N ILE A 348 31.58 8.92 17.44
CA ILE A 348 31.67 9.16 16.01
C ILE A 348 30.89 10.40 15.59
N LYS A 349 31.51 11.21 14.72
CA LYS A 349 30.88 12.35 14.07
C LYS A 349 30.80 12.14 12.57
N LEU A 350 29.59 12.29 12.04
CA LEU A 350 29.23 12.02 10.66
C LEU A 350 28.67 13.29 10.00
N VAL A 351 28.85 13.39 8.69
CA VAL A 351 28.13 14.35 7.84
C VAL A 351 27.63 13.60 6.61
N CYS A 352 26.39 13.84 6.22
CA CYS A 352 25.81 13.22 5.02
C CYS A 352 25.16 14.26 4.11
N ASP A 353 24.99 13.90 2.85
CA ASP A 353 24.27 14.72 1.89
C ASP A 353 22.75 14.49 1.89
N ALA A 354 22.02 15.34 1.16
CA ALA A 354 20.57 15.30 1.06
C ALA A 354 19.99 13.95 0.59
N HIS A 355 20.75 13.14 -0.17
CA HIS A 355 20.28 11.83 -0.65
C HIS A 355 20.23 10.79 0.48
N LEU A 356 20.98 11.02 1.57
CA LEU A 356 21.02 10.15 2.74
C LEU A 356 20.17 10.69 3.92
N LYS A 357 19.23 11.62 3.67
CA LYS A 357 18.37 12.22 4.72
C LYS A 357 17.65 11.17 5.58
N GLY A 358 17.24 10.04 5.00
CA GLY A 358 16.65 8.93 5.73
C GLY A 358 17.63 8.27 6.71
N LEU A 359 18.85 7.98 6.25
CA LEU A 359 19.94 7.44 7.06
C LEU A 359 20.31 8.40 8.20
N VAL A 360 20.44 9.70 7.91
CA VAL A 360 20.79 10.71 8.92
C VAL A 360 19.82 10.69 10.10
N ARG A 361 18.51 10.63 9.83
CA ARG A 361 17.49 10.53 10.89
C ARG A 361 17.70 9.29 11.76
N ARG A 362 18.09 8.17 11.17
CA ARG A 362 18.30 6.91 11.87
C ARG A 362 19.60 6.88 12.66
N LEU A 363 20.69 7.43 12.13
CA LEU A 363 21.95 7.61 12.85
C LEU A 363 21.76 8.48 14.10
N ARG A 364 21.01 9.58 13.97
CA ARG A 364 20.63 10.42 15.12
C ARG A 364 19.79 9.66 16.15
N ASN A 365 18.87 8.80 15.70
CA ASN A 365 18.04 8.00 16.60
C ASN A 365 18.85 6.99 17.44
N VAL A 366 20.01 6.54 16.95
CA VAL A 366 20.91 5.67 17.73
C VAL A 366 21.96 6.46 18.52
N GLY A 367 21.88 7.80 18.50
CA GLY A 367 22.75 8.70 19.27
C GLY A 367 23.99 9.21 18.52
N ALA A 368 24.19 8.86 17.25
CA ALA A 368 25.35 9.29 16.49
C ALA A 368 25.26 10.77 16.08
N ASP A 369 26.35 11.52 16.26
CA ASP A 369 26.46 12.92 15.84
C ASP A 369 26.44 13.01 14.32
N THR A 370 25.30 13.33 13.70
CA THR A 370 25.17 13.28 12.25
C THR A 370 24.59 14.56 11.67
N GLU A 371 25.40 15.32 10.95
CA GLU A 371 24.98 16.53 10.25
C GLU A 371 24.41 16.21 8.86
N LEU A 372 23.40 16.96 8.43
CA LEU A 372 22.79 16.85 7.10
C LEU A 372 23.11 18.12 6.31
N MET A 373 23.71 17.95 5.13
CA MET A 373 23.87 19.05 4.20
C MET A 373 22.64 19.19 3.29
N ASP A 374 21.92 20.30 3.45
CA ASP A 374 20.80 20.67 2.58
C ASP A 374 21.31 21.44 1.34
N LYS A 375 20.66 21.21 0.19
CA LYS A 375 21.04 21.79 -1.11
C LYS A 375 20.97 23.32 -1.15
N ALA A 376 20.29 23.93 -0.18
CA ALA A 376 20.00 25.36 -0.19
C ALA A 376 21.19 26.28 0.12
N PHE A 377 22.29 25.81 0.76
CA PHE A 377 23.25 26.77 1.36
C PHE A 377 24.76 26.42 1.39
N ALA A 378 25.28 25.36 0.77
CA ALA A 378 26.74 25.20 0.71
C ALA A 378 27.22 24.28 -0.42
N GLY A 379 28.26 24.71 -1.15
CA GLY A 379 29.07 23.84 -1.99
C GLY A 379 29.90 22.85 -1.15
N ASP A 380 30.57 21.91 -1.83
CA ASP A 380 31.36 20.83 -1.21
C ASP A 380 32.39 21.33 -0.16
N GLN A 381 32.85 22.57 -0.26
CA GLN A 381 33.83 23.17 0.65
C GLN A 381 33.43 23.07 2.13
N LYS A 382 32.15 23.32 2.47
CA LYS A 382 31.71 23.26 3.87
C LYS A 382 31.80 21.85 4.45
N ILE A 383 31.59 20.82 3.62
CA ILE A 383 31.76 19.42 4.03
C ILE A 383 33.23 19.15 4.32
N TYR A 384 34.12 19.66 3.47
CA TYR A 384 35.55 19.50 3.65
C TYR A 384 36.07 20.24 4.88
N ASP A 385 35.56 21.45 5.14
CA ASP A 385 35.89 22.21 6.34
C ASP A 385 35.42 21.49 7.61
N MET A 386 34.22 20.90 7.59
CA MET A 386 33.71 20.11 8.70
C MET A 386 34.51 18.81 8.92
N ALA A 387 34.92 18.15 7.84
CA ALA A 387 35.77 16.97 7.94
C ALA A 387 37.16 17.32 8.49
N ALA A 388 37.75 18.41 8.03
CA ALA A 388 39.10 18.85 8.43
C ALA A 388 39.13 19.45 9.85
N ASN A 389 38.16 20.29 10.20
CA ASN A 389 38.18 21.04 11.46
C ASN A 389 37.45 20.33 12.61
N GLU A 390 36.38 19.58 12.31
CA GLU A 390 35.57 18.91 13.34
C GLU A 390 35.81 17.39 13.40
N GLY A 391 36.63 16.85 12.50
CA GLY A 391 36.90 15.42 12.39
C GLY A 391 35.69 14.60 11.92
N ARG A 392 34.77 15.22 11.18
CA ARG A 392 33.55 14.53 10.70
C ARG A 392 33.85 13.62 9.51
N ILE A 393 33.36 12.38 9.60
CA ILE A 393 33.42 11.43 8.49
C ILE A 393 32.28 11.72 7.51
N PHE A 394 32.61 11.90 6.23
CA PHE A 394 31.64 12.17 5.18
C PHE A 394 31.08 10.88 4.60
N LEU A 395 29.76 10.70 4.71
CA LEU A 395 29.02 9.62 4.07
C LEU A 395 28.25 10.16 2.86
N THR A 396 28.46 9.54 1.69
CA THR A 396 27.83 9.98 0.45
C THR A 396 27.55 8.79 -0.49
N ASN A 397 26.76 9.00 -1.53
CA ASN A 397 26.48 7.96 -2.53
C ASN A 397 27.73 7.56 -3.35
N PRO A 398 27.74 6.37 -4.00
CA PRO A 398 28.93 5.86 -4.70
C PRO A 398 29.47 6.77 -5.81
N THR A 399 28.58 7.47 -6.52
CA THR A 399 28.96 8.39 -7.61
C THR A 399 29.76 9.57 -7.07
N ARG A 400 29.25 10.23 -6.02
CA ARG A 400 29.91 11.40 -5.42
C ARG A 400 31.12 11.02 -4.57
N TRP A 401 31.13 9.84 -3.96
CA TRP A 401 32.28 9.33 -3.21
C TRP A 401 33.55 9.29 -4.07
N LYS A 402 33.45 8.89 -5.35
CA LYS A 402 34.59 8.80 -6.27
C LYS A 402 35.37 10.10 -6.43
N THR A 403 34.69 11.25 -6.37
CA THR A 403 35.28 12.59 -6.50
C THR A 403 35.63 13.17 -5.13
N ALA A 404 34.71 13.11 -4.16
CA ALA A 404 34.89 13.72 -2.84
C ALA A 404 36.09 13.16 -2.05
N ARG A 405 36.33 11.84 -2.13
CA ARG A 405 37.46 11.20 -1.43
C ARG A 405 38.84 11.68 -1.86
N LYS A 406 38.95 12.31 -3.05
CA LYS A 406 40.22 12.87 -3.54
C LYS A 406 40.59 14.20 -2.89
N GLN A 407 39.60 14.89 -2.31
CA GLN A 407 39.75 16.20 -1.68
C GLN A 407 39.76 16.10 -0.15
N LEU A 408 39.58 14.90 0.40
CA LEU A 408 39.52 14.63 1.83
C LEU A 408 40.69 13.73 2.25
N PRO A 409 41.17 13.83 3.51
CA PRO A 409 42.18 12.91 4.03
C PRO A 409 41.71 11.44 3.95
N HIS A 410 42.68 10.52 3.90
CA HIS A 410 42.39 9.10 3.88
C HIS A 410 41.61 8.69 5.14
N GLY A 411 40.53 7.94 4.97
CA GLY A 411 39.67 7.51 6.08
C GLY A 411 38.56 8.50 6.48
N CYS A 412 38.42 9.65 5.80
CA CYS A 412 37.41 10.66 6.14
C CYS A 412 36.18 10.65 5.20
N CYS A 413 36.08 9.74 4.23
CA CYS A 413 35.00 9.73 3.23
C CYS A 413 34.61 8.32 2.80
N PHE A 414 33.35 7.94 3.00
CA PHE A 414 32.80 6.61 2.68
C PHE A 414 31.58 6.65 1.80
N SER A 415 31.46 5.59 1.01
CA SER A 415 30.33 5.35 0.13
C SER A 415 29.24 4.59 0.89
N VAL A 416 28.00 5.03 0.73
CA VAL A 416 26.80 4.33 1.20
C VAL A 416 25.83 4.21 0.02
N SER A 417 25.35 3.00 -0.26
CA SER A 417 24.41 2.78 -1.38
C SER A 417 23.18 3.68 -1.21
N ASN A 418 22.88 4.48 -2.24
CA ASN A 418 21.67 5.30 -2.31
C ASN A 418 20.45 4.50 -2.83
N SER A 419 20.67 3.27 -3.30
CA SER A 419 19.63 2.30 -3.64
C SER A 419 19.08 1.60 -2.39
N ALA A 420 19.87 1.56 -1.30
CA ALA A 420 19.48 0.92 -0.05
C ALA A 420 18.52 1.79 0.78
N LYS A 421 17.53 1.18 1.44
CA LYS A 421 16.73 1.89 2.45
C LYS A 421 17.57 2.32 3.64
N SER A 422 17.17 3.43 4.26
CA SER A 422 17.80 3.99 5.46
C SER A 422 18.09 3.02 6.61
N VAL A 423 17.28 1.97 6.79
CA VAL A 423 17.52 0.95 7.83
C VAL A 423 18.71 0.04 7.50
N ARG A 424 18.86 -0.34 6.22
CA ARG A 424 20.02 -1.12 5.74
C ARG A 424 21.26 -0.25 5.65
N GLN A 425 21.11 0.99 5.22
CA GLN A 425 22.17 1.99 5.30
C GLN A 425 22.66 2.15 6.76
N LEU A 426 21.74 2.17 7.74
CA LEU A 426 22.11 2.23 9.16
C LEU A 426 22.87 0.96 9.57
N GLU A 427 22.31 -0.22 9.31
CA GLU A 427 22.97 -1.51 9.62
C GLU A 427 24.40 -1.55 9.06
N TYR A 428 24.56 -1.12 7.81
CA TYR A 428 25.84 -1.07 7.13
C TYR A 428 26.82 -0.09 7.81
N VAL A 429 26.38 1.12 8.15
CA VAL A 429 27.22 2.11 8.84
C VAL A 429 27.61 1.63 10.25
N LEU A 430 26.69 1.00 10.99
CA LEU A 430 26.99 0.45 12.32
C LEU A 430 28.04 -0.68 12.23
N LYS A 431 27.91 -1.59 11.25
CA LYS A 431 28.94 -2.62 11.00
C LYS A 431 30.26 -2.02 10.53
N MET A 432 30.21 -1.05 9.61
CA MET A 432 31.41 -0.44 9.03
C MET A 432 32.31 0.18 10.09
N PHE A 433 31.73 0.81 11.12
CA PHE A 433 32.48 1.51 12.17
C PHE A 433 32.48 0.78 13.51
N ASN A 434 32.04 -0.49 13.55
CA ASN A 434 31.93 -1.27 14.79
C ASN A 434 31.15 -0.52 15.91
N ILE A 435 30.04 0.12 15.55
CA ILE A 435 29.26 0.93 16.49
C ILE A 435 28.33 0.02 17.28
N ILE A 436 28.52 -0.01 18.60
CA ILE A 436 27.67 -0.73 19.55
C ILE A 436 26.86 0.28 20.35
N VAL A 437 25.55 0.06 20.40
CA VAL A 437 24.57 0.98 20.96
C VAL A 437 23.98 0.38 22.24
N SER A 438 24.25 1.00 23.37
CA SER A 438 23.55 0.71 24.63
C SER A 438 22.27 1.57 24.75
N LYS A 439 21.38 1.18 25.67
CA LYS A 439 20.02 1.74 25.79
C LYS A 439 20.02 3.24 26.02
N GLU A 440 20.98 3.71 26.80
CA GLU A 440 21.19 5.10 27.20
C GLU A 440 21.64 6.03 26.07
N TRP A 441 21.98 5.51 24.87
CA TRP A 441 22.35 6.32 23.71
C TRP A 441 21.20 6.54 22.73
N VAL A 442 20.16 5.72 22.81
CA VAL A 442 19.03 5.78 21.89
C VAL A 442 18.27 7.09 22.10
N LEU A 443 17.99 7.82 21.03
CA LEU A 443 17.29 9.11 21.02
C LEU A 443 17.96 10.26 21.79
N THR A 444 19.23 10.12 22.17
CA THR A 444 20.04 11.21 22.75
C THR A 444 20.24 12.40 21.80
N ARG A 445 19.89 12.26 20.51
CA ARG A 445 19.93 13.34 19.53
C ARG A 445 18.60 13.53 18.81
N CYS A 446 18.29 14.78 18.53
CA CYS A 446 17.11 15.18 17.79
C CYS A 446 17.24 14.71 16.34
N SER A 447 16.36 13.78 15.95
CA SER A 447 16.29 13.24 14.60
C SER A 447 16.13 14.30 13.50
N ALA A 448 15.58 15.49 13.83
CA ALA A 448 15.42 16.58 12.88
C ALA A 448 16.68 17.46 12.73
N CYS A 449 17.31 17.87 13.82
CA CYS A 449 18.33 18.93 13.79
C CYS A 449 19.71 18.55 14.38
N ASN A 450 19.88 17.29 14.81
CA ASN A 450 21.09 16.77 15.46
C ASN A 450 21.41 17.35 16.86
N GLY A 451 20.54 18.20 17.42
CA GLY A 451 20.72 18.74 18.78
C GLY A 451 20.56 17.67 19.86
N ASP A 452 21.29 17.82 20.96
CA ASP A 452 21.42 16.88 22.08
C ASP A 452 20.77 17.37 23.38
N SER A 453 20.29 18.62 23.40
CA SER A 453 19.64 19.21 24.58
C SER A 453 18.10 19.25 24.43
N PHE A 454 17.40 18.78 25.45
CA PHE A 454 15.95 18.58 25.45
C PHE A 454 15.29 19.19 26.69
N ILE A 455 14.02 19.58 26.53
CA ILE A 455 13.18 20.07 27.60
C ILE A 455 12.17 18.98 27.94
N HIS A 456 12.09 18.61 29.22
CA HIS A 456 11.04 17.73 29.72
C HIS A 456 9.76 18.53 29.98
N ALA A 457 8.66 18.12 29.35
CA ALA A 457 7.34 18.69 29.56
C ALA A 457 6.35 17.58 29.94
N ASP A 458 5.50 17.87 30.92
CA ASP A 458 4.38 17.00 31.24
C ASP A 458 3.21 17.17 30.25
N LYS A 459 2.23 16.28 30.37
CA LYS A 459 1.01 16.31 29.54
C LYS A 459 0.26 17.63 29.66
N ASP A 460 0.08 18.16 30.86
CA ASP A 460 -0.72 19.36 31.10
C ASP A 460 -0.07 20.58 30.44
N GLN A 461 1.26 20.65 30.48
CA GLN A 461 2.07 21.67 29.82
C GLN A 461 1.94 21.61 28.28
N ILE A 462 1.93 20.41 27.70
CA ILE A 462 1.73 20.24 26.24
C ILE A 462 0.28 20.56 25.84
N GLU A 463 -0.71 20.14 26.63
CA GLU A 463 -2.12 20.50 26.43
C GLU A 463 -2.33 22.02 26.50
N PHE A 464 -1.66 22.70 27.44
CA PHE A 464 -1.68 24.15 27.53
C PHE A 464 -1.12 24.82 26.26
N LEU A 465 0.01 24.34 25.76
CA LEU A 465 0.64 24.86 24.53
C LEU A 465 -0.26 24.65 23.29
N LEU A 466 -0.92 23.50 23.19
CA LEU A 466 -1.86 23.18 22.11
C LEU A 466 -3.11 24.07 22.14
N ASN A 467 -3.72 24.24 23.32
CA ASN A 467 -4.86 25.14 23.50
C ASN A 467 -4.48 26.58 23.17
N GLY A 468 -3.30 27.03 23.61
CA GLY A 468 -2.76 28.34 23.26
C GLY A 468 -2.51 28.51 21.76
N GLN A 469 -2.01 27.48 21.07
CA GLN A 469 -1.84 27.50 19.61
C GLN A 469 -3.19 27.54 18.89
N TYR A 470 -4.17 26.74 19.31
CA TYR A 470 -5.52 26.74 18.75
C TYR A 470 -6.19 28.11 18.90
N GLU A 471 -6.12 28.74 20.07
CA GLU A 471 -6.69 30.07 20.30
C GLU A 471 -5.98 31.16 19.48
N ARG A 472 -4.66 31.06 19.29
CA ARG A 472 -3.89 31.97 18.40
C ARG A 472 -4.27 31.78 16.93
N GLU A 473 -4.33 30.54 16.45
CA GLU A 473 -4.76 30.21 15.09
C GLU A 473 -6.23 30.57 14.83
N LYS A 474 -7.09 30.46 15.85
CA LYS A 474 -8.49 30.89 15.80
C LYS A 474 -8.57 32.42 15.74
N ARG A 475 -7.78 33.17 16.51
CA ARG A 475 -7.68 34.64 16.39
C ARG A 475 -7.14 35.07 15.02
N ASP A 476 -6.14 34.36 14.49
CA ASP A 476 -5.58 34.63 13.16
C ASP A 476 -6.56 34.27 12.02
N LYS A 477 -7.38 33.23 12.21
CA LYS A 477 -8.48 32.85 11.31
C LYS A 477 -9.73 33.71 11.47
N VAL A 478 -10.01 34.30 12.63
CA VAL A 478 -11.11 35.26 12.81
C VAL A 478 -10.86 36.55 12.01
N ASN A 479 -9.61 36.85 11.63
CA ASN A 479 -9.27 37.88 10.65
C ASN A 479 -9.48 37.47 9.18
N ARG A 480 -9.89 36.23 8.89
CA ARG A 480 -10.34 35.74 7.57
C ARG A 480 -11.49 34.74 7.75
N LYS A 481 -12.74 35.26 7.74
CA LYS A 481 -14.04 34.55 7.72
C LYS A 481 -13.95 33.07 7.24
N GLY A 482 -14.57 32.07 7.84
CA GLY A 482 -15.46 31.95 8.99
C GLY A 482 -15.83 30.47 9.18
N GLU A 483 -16.07 30.11 10.45
CA GLU A 483 -16.85 28.99 11.02
C GLU A 483 -16.55 27.52 10.64
N ALA A 484 -16.20 26.72 11.66
CA ALA A 484 -16.14 25.26 11.64
C ALA A 484 -17.09 24.68 12.70
N ALA A 485 -17.75 23.58 12.34
CA ALA A 485 -18.69 22.81 13.17
C ALA A 485 -17.97 21.82 14.10
N GLU A 486 -18.57 21.57 15.26
CA GLU A 486 -18.17 20.57 16.27
C GLU A 486 -18.52 19.14 15.84
N GLU A 487 -17.62 18.19 16.10
CA GLU A 487 -17.94 16.75 16.04
C GLU A 487 -17.38 16.03 17.28
N LYS A 488 -18.27 15.34 18.02
CA LYS A 488 -17.97 14.55 19.22
C LYS A 488 -17.46 13.17 18.84
N ARG A 489 -16.42 12.68 19.53
CA ARG A 489 -15.76 11.39 19.25
C ARG A 489 -15.70 10.48 20.48
N ALA A 490 -16.23 9.26 20.34
CA ALA A 490 -16.07 8.15 21.28
C ALA A 490 -14.73 7.43 21.07
N THR A 491 -14.14 6.90 22.14
CA THR A 491 -12.83 6.20 22.13
C THR A 491 -12.91 4.81 22.75
N ARG A 492 -12.34 3.81 22.05
CA ARG A 492 -11.89 2.52 22.62
C ARG A 492 -10.36 2.44 22.53
N GLY A 493 -9.73 1.97 23.61
CA GLY A 493 -8.28 2.01 23.79
C GLY A 493 -7.55 0.73 23.39
N TRP A 494 -6.27 0.87 23.09
CA TRP A 494 -5.26 -0.20 23.01
C TRP A 494 -4.20 -0.04 24.12
N ALA A 495 -3.98 -1.09 24.93
CA ALA A 495 -2.86 -1.23 25.88
C ALA A 495 -1.60 -1.69 25.11
N ASP A 496 -0.46 -1.02 25.16
CA ASP A 496 0.60 -0.94 26.20
C ASP A 496 1.60 -2.11 26.15
N LEU A 497 2.90 -1.77 26.21
CA LEU A 497 4.11 -2.58 26.50
C LEU A 497 5.39 -1.81 26.08
N THR A 498 5.73 -0.74 26.81
CA THR A 498 7.10 -0.20 27.09
C THR A 498 6.90 0.85 28.19
N THR A 499 7.55 0.70 29.36
CA THR A 499 7.28 1.59 30.50
C THR A 499 7.85 2.99 30.25
N GLU A 500 7.15 4.04 30.68
CA GLU A 500 7.58 5.44 30.50
C GLU A 500 8.96 5.72 31.13
N GLU A 501 9.29 5.01 32.21
CA GLU A 501 10.57 5.06 32.91
C GLU A 501 11.76 4.68 32.02
N GLU A 502 11.59 3.68 31.14
CA GLU A 502 12.64 3.22 30.23
C GLU A 502 12.95 4.23 29.12
N PHE A 503 11.95 5.03 28.72
CA PHE A 503 12.10 6.07 27.71
C PHE A 503 12.72 7.33 28.31
N ALA A 504 12.40 7.66 29.57
CA ALA A 504 12.99 8.81 30.26
C ALA A 504 14.50 8.69 30.47
N ALA A 505 15.00 7.48 30.71
CA ALA A 505 16.43 7.19 30.89
C ALA A 505 17.30 7.50 29.64
N CYS A 506 16.69 7.74 28.48
CA CYS A 506 17.39 8.06 27.23
C CYS A 506 17.87 9.52 27.13
N PHE A 507 17.45 10.42 28.02
CA PHE A 507 17.75 11.84 27.94
C PHE A 507 18.57 12.31 29.14
N LYS A 508 19.83 12.71 28.91
CA LYS A 508 20.78 13.05 29.98
C LYS A 508 20.80 14.54 30.37
N GLU A 509 20.46 15.45 29.45
CA GLU A 509 20.45 16.90 29.67
C GLU A 509 19.02 17.48 29.59
N LEU A 510 18.17 17.07 30.52
CA LEU A 510 16.79 17.53 30.60
C LEU A 510 16.68 18.84 31.37
N VAL A 511 16.09 19.84 30.73
CA VAL A 511 15.64 21.07 31.40
C VAL A 511 14.13 20.98 31.61
N GLU A 512 13.61 21.37 32.78
CA GLU A 512 12.16 21.40 32.97
C GLU A 512 11.49 22.50 32.11
N ALA A 513 10.32 22.20 31.55
CA ALA A 513 9.59 23.17 30.73
C ALA A 513 9.18 24.44 31.50
N SER A 514 8.89 24.31 32.79
CA SER A 514 8.69 25.44 33.71
C SER A 514 9.81 26.49 33.63
N VAL A 515 11.05 26.03 33.39
CA VAL A 515 12.25 26.87 33.32
C VAL A 515 12.41 27.49 31.94
N ASP A 516 12.39 26.69 30.87
CA ASP A 516 12.88 27.11 29.54
C ASP A 516 11.77 27.21 28.47
N VAL A 517 10.49 27.10 28.83
CA VAL A 517 9.36 27.34 27.91
C VAL A 517 8.60 28.59 28.31
N ASP A 518 8.42 29.48 27.34
CA ASP A 518 7.45 30.57 27.41
C ASP A 518 6.09 30.07 26.88
N PHE A 519 5.23 29.69 27.82
CA PHE A 519 3.90 29.16 27.52
C PHE A 519 2.98 30.20 26.88
N THR A 520 3.28 31.50 26.98
CA THR A 520 2.44 32.57 26.41
C THR A 520 2.55 32.67 24.89
N ASN A 521 3.74 32.36 24.35
CA ASN A 521 4.03 32.43 22.91
C ASN A 521 4.46 31.07 22.32
N GLY A 522 4.58 30.03 23.16
CA GLY A 522 4.97 28.69 22.74
C GLY A 522 6.41 28.61 22.24
N LYS A 523 7.32 29.44 22.79
CA LYS A 523 8.73 29.46 22.42
C LYS A 523 9.62 28.92 23.53
N VAL A 524 10.74 28.35 23.12
CA VAL A 524 11.85 28.06 24.03
C VAL A 524 12.50 29.40 24.43
N LYS A 525 12.60 29.71 25.73
CA LYS A 525 13.11 31.00 26.21
C LYS A 525 14.57 31.23 25.81
N SER A 526 15.41 30.21 25.95
CA SER A 526 16.84 30.29 25.66
C SER A 526 17.18 30.50 24.18
N THR A 527 16.37 29.98 23.25
CA THR A 527 16.67 30.02 21.81
C THR A 527 15.68 30.86 21.00
N GLY A 528 14.53 31.21 21.55
CA GLY A 528 13.43 31.89 20.86
C GLY A 528 12.71 31.03 19.82
N VAL A 529 13.04 29.74 19.72
CA VAL A 529 12.48 28.81 18.72
C VAL A 529 11.05 28.43 19.10
N ILE A 530 10.17 28.40 18.09
CA ILE A 530 8.77 27.98 18.25
C ILE A 530 8.71 26.46 18.42
N ILE A 531 7.95 26.00 19.41
CA ILE A 531 7.72 24.57 19.66
C ILE A 531 6.84 24.00 18.54
N ASP A 532 7.31 22.94 17.88
CA ASP A 532 6.61 22.27 16.79
C ASP A 532 5.65 21.21 17.32
N LEU A 533 4.39 21.62 17.48
CA LEU A 533 3.29 20.75 17.92
C LEU A 533 2.57 20.06 16.75
N SER A 534 2.99 20.24 15.49
CA SER A 534 2.25 19.74 14.32
C SER A 534 2.16 18.21 14.28
N SER A 535 3.08 17.54 14.96
CA SER A 535 3.13 16.07 15.06
C SER A 535 2.32 15.50 16.24
N VAL A 536 1.88 16.36 17.16
CA VAL A 536 1.12 15.99 18.37
C VAL A 536 -0.37 16.00 18.04
N MET A 537 -0.91 14.86 17.59
CA MET A 537 -2.35 14.74 17.31
C MET A 537 -3.17 14.56 18.60
N GLU A 538 -4.28 15.27 18.72
CA GLU A 538 -5.13 15.33 19.94
C GLU A 538 -5.56 13.95 20.48
N HIS A 539 -5.82 12.97 19.59
CA HIS A 539 -6.19 11.61 20.01
C HIS A 539 -5.03 10.76 20.55
N LYS A 540 -3.77 11.17 20.34
CA LYS A 540 -2.56 10.50 20.86
C LYS A 540 -2.15 11.00 22.25
N ILE A 541 -2.61 12.17 22.67
CA ILE A 541 -2.25 12.82 23.94
C ILE A 541 -2.83 12.08 25.15
N ARG A 542 -3.98 11.41 24.98
CA ARG A 542 -4.75 10.83 26.09
C ARG A 542 -4.00 9.78 26.94
N LYS A 543 -2.87 9.26 26.45
CA LYS A 543 -2.12 8.15 27.07
C LYS A 543 -0.64 8.41 27.31
N VAL A 544 -0.15 9.60 26.97
CA VAL A 544 1.26 9.97 27.12
C VAL A 544 1.34 10.96 28.26
N LEU A 545 2.13 10.67 29.30
CA LEU A 545 2.31 11.57 30.44
C LEU A 545 3.50 12.51 30.26
N THR A 546 4.51 12.09 29.49
CA THR A 546 5.78 12.80 29.34
C THR A 546 6.16 13.09 27.89
N TYR A 547 6.72 14.27 27.68
CA TYR A 547 7.13 14.79 26.38
C TYR A 547 8.52 15.42 26.46
N TYR A 548 9.21 15.42 25.32
CA TYR A 548 10.59 15.90 25.20
C TYR A 548 10.69 16.86 24.02
N ILE A 549 11.05 18.11 24.28
CA ILE A 549 11.12 19.18 23.28
C ILE A 549 12.58 19.48 22.98
N CYS A 550 13.00 19.38 21.72
CA CYS A 550 14.35 19.74 21.34
C CYS A 550 14.56 21.26 21.49
N ARG A 551 15.54 21.69 22.30
CA ARG A 551 15.82 23.12 22.54
C ARG A 551 16.28 23.88 21.29
N LYS A 552 16.91 23.17 20.35
CA LYS A 552 17.48 23.74 19.11
C LYS A 552 16.43 23.97 18.01
N CYS A 553 15.43 23.10 17.88
CA CYS A 553 14.47 23.17 16.76
C CYS A 553 12.99 23.11 17.15
N GLY A 554 12.68 23.00 18.44
CA GLY A 554 11.30 22.96 18.94
C GLY A 554 10.56 21.64 18.70
N LYS A 555 11.17 20.66 18.03
CA LYS A 555 10.51 19.38 17.74
C LYS A 555 10.18 18.59 19.02
N VAL A 556 8.95 18.07 19.09
CA VAL A 556 8.44 17.31 20.22
C VAL A 556 8.53 15.79 19.99
N TYR A 557 8.90 15.05 21.04
CA TYR A 557 9.04 13.60 21.09
C TYR A 557 8.28 13.04 22.30
N TRP A 558 7.84 11.79 22.20
CA TRP A 558 7.13 11.07 23.26
C TRP A 558 7.38 9.54 23.14
N PRO A 559 7.16 8.78 24.23
CA PRO A 559 7.21 7.31 24.18
C PRO A 559 6.26 6.76 23.11
N GLY A 560 6.80 6.01 22.14
CA GLY A 560 5.98 5.52 21.03
C GLY A 560 6.74 4.61 20.06
N THR A 561 6.11 4.33 18.91
CA THR A 561 6.60 3.37 17.92
C THR A 561 8.01 3.67 17.41
N HIS A 562 8.43 4.94 17.40
CA HIS A 562 9.76 5.33 16.95
C HIS A 562 10.89 4.77 17.82
N PHE A 563 10.77 4.81 19.15
CA PHE A 563 11.75 4.21 20.06
C PHE A 563 11.79 2.70 19.89
N ARG A 564 10.61 2.06 19.95
CA ARG A 564 10.48 0.61 19.82
C ARG A 564 11.08 0.09 18.52
N ARG A 565 10.82 0.77 17.40
CA ARG A 565 11.40 0.41 16.08
C ARG A 565 12.93 0.47 16.10
N THR A 566 13.51 1.52 16.68
CA THR A 566 14.97 1.65 16.78
C THR A 566 15.55 0.58 17.72
N TRP A 567 14.96 0.37 18.89
CA TRP A 567 15.44 -0.60 19.87
C TRP A 567 15.35 -2.05 19.35
N ASN A 568 14.22 -2.43 18.77
CA ASN A 568 14.04 -3.76 18.17
C ASN A 568 15.01 -3.99 17.02
N PHE A 569 15.30 -2.96 16.21
CA PHE A 569 16.31 -3.06 15.15
C PHE A 569 17.70 -3.38 15.72
N LEU A 570 18.11 -2.70 16.79
CA LEU A 570 19.41 -2.92 17.44
C LEU A 570 19.51 -4.33 18.04
N LEU A 571 18.45 -4.79 18.73
CA LEU A 571 18.35 -6.15 19.27
C LEU A 571 18.44 -7.21 18.16
N ALA A 572 17.64 -7.07 17.11
CA ALA A 572 17.56 -8.05 16.03
C ALA A 572 18.89 -8.20 15.26
N ASN A 573 19.71 -7.15 15.23
CA ASN A 573 20.98 -7.13 14.50
C ASN A 573 22.21 -7.24 15.42
N LYS A 574 22.02 -7.52 16.72
CA LYS A 574 23.10 -7.69 17.71
C LYS A 574 24.04 -6.48 17.82
N PHE A 575 23.50 -5.27 17.69
CA PHE A 575 24.27 -4.03 17.91
C PHE A 575 24.20 -3.52 19.36
N ILE A 576 23.84 -4.38 20.31
CA ILE A 576 23.71 -4.02 21.72
C ILE A 576 24.78 -4.78 22.50
N ALA A 577 25.44 -4.09 23.43
CA ALA A 577 26.40 -4.72 24.33
C ALA A 577 25.67 -5.75 25.22
N GLU A 578 26.09 -7.02 25.16
CA GLU A 578 25.59 -8.06 26.06
C GLU A 578 26.03 -7.72 27.50
N ASN A 579 25.06 -7.31 28.33
CA ASN A 579 25.18 -7.18 29.78
C ASN A 579 26.17 -6.13 30.32
N GLY A 580 25.89 -4.84 30.16
CA GLY A 580 26.16 -3.78 31.17
C GLY A 580 27.55 -3.68 31.84
N ALA A 581 28.56 -4.40 31.36
CA ALA A 581 29.91 -4.36 31.87
C ALA A 581 30.70 -3.39 31.00
N PRO A 582 31.42 -2.42 31.60
CA PRO A 582 32.35 -1.61 30.83
C PRO A 582 33.45 -2.54 30.28
N VAL A 583 33.79 -2.35 29.00
CA VAL A 583 35.07 -2.82 28.45
C VAL A 583 36.19 -2.09 29.16
#